data_AF-A0A920TZ25-F1
#
_entry.id   AF-A0A920TZ25-F1
#
_cell.length_a   1.000
_cell.length_b   1.000
_cell.length_c   1.000
_cell.angle_alpha   90.00
_cell.angle_beta   90.00
_cell.angle_gamma   90.00
#
_symmetry.space_group_name_H-M   'P 1'
#
loop_
_entity.id
_entity.type
_entity.pdbx_description
1 polymer ?
#
loop_
_entity_poly.entity_id
_entity_poly.type
_entity_poly.pdbx_seq_one_letter_code
_entity_poly.pdbx_strand_id
1 'polypeptide(L)'
;MKTISAKTEDVVRDWYLVDAKDKTLGRLSTEIATRLRGKHKPIYTPHVDTGDYIVVINASKITVTGKKMEDKMYYKHTGYIGNMKSSNLATMMKKSPETVLYEIS
;
A
#
# COMPACT_ATOMS: atom_id res chain seq x y z
N MET A 1 7.45 30.21 20.72
CA MET A 1 8.18 29.31 19.79
C MET A 1 7.16 28.80 18.77
N LYS A 2 7.44 28.87 17.47
CA LYS A 2 6.54 28.33 16.43
C LYS A 2 6.97 26.91 16.09
N THR A 3 6.01 26.00 15.94
CA THR A 3 6.27 24.65 15.44
C THR A 3 6.83 24.74 14.03
N ILE A 4 7.88 23.97 13.76
CA ILE A 4 8.53 23.93 12.45
C ILE A 4 7.65 23.09 11.53
N SER A 5 7.15 23.69 10.45
CA SER A 5 6.47 22.98 9.36
C SER A 5 7.49 22.73 8.25
N ALA A 6 7.51 21.52 7.69
CA ALA A 6 8.32 21.22 6.52
C ALA A 6 7.86 22.06 5.32
N LYS A 7 8.80 22.56 4.52
CA LYS A 7 8.51 23.15 3.21
C LYS A 7 8.75 22.10 2.14
N THR A 8 7.89 22.06 1.12
CA THR A 8 7.97 21.08 0.03
C THR A 8 9.32 21.07 -0.68
N GLU A 9 9.97 22.23 -0.80
CA GLU A 9 11.27 22.42 -1.46
C GLU A 9 12.43 21.78 -0.70
N ASP A 10 12.32 21.66 0.63
CA ASP A 10 13.38 21.15 1.51
C ASP A 10 13.21 19.65 1.82
N VAL A 11 12.15 19.01 1.30
CA VAL A 11 11.88 17.59 1.56
C VAL A 11 12.81 16.72 0.74
N VAL A 12 13.76 16.07 1.43
CA VAL A 12 14.55 14.98 0.85
C VAL A 12 13.72 13.70 0.87
N ARG A 13 13.56 13.09 -0.30
CA ARG A 13 12.85 11.81 -0.50
C ARG A 13 13.85 10.76 -0.96
N ASP A 14 13.98 9.69 -0.19
CA ASP A 14 14.88 8.59 -0.52
C ASP A 14 14.13 7.49 -1.30
N TRP A 15 14.89 6.59 -1.91
CA TRP A 15 14.36 5.42 -2.62
C TRP A 15 14.64 4.15 -1.82
N TYR A 16 13.61 3.34 -1.61
CA TYR A 16 13.70 2.05 -0.93
C TYR A 16 13.19 0.93 -1.82
N LEU A 17 13.90 -0.20 -1.79
CA LEU A 17 13.50 -1.44 -2.44
C LEU A 17 13.00 -2.43 -1.38
N VAL A 18 11.78 -2.92 -1.53
CA VAL A 18 11.11 -3.82 -0.57
C VAL A 18 10.79 -5.14 -1.26
N ASP A 19 11.29 -6.24 -0.69
CA ASP A 19 10.90 -7.59 -1.12
C ASP A 19 9.64 -8.05 -0.38
N ALA A 20 8.56 -8.30 -1.13
CA ALA A 20 7.28 -8.77 -0.60
C ALA A 20 7.24 -10.29 -0.35
N LYS A 21 8.27 -11.03 -0.77
CA LYS A 21 8.31 -12.49 -0.59
C LYS A 21 8.21 -12.87 0.89
N ASP A 22 7.32 -13.82 1.19
CA ASP A 22 7.07 -14.36 2.53
C ASP A 22 6.55 -13.33 3.56
N LYS A 23 6.28 -12.08 3.14
CA LYS A 23 5.72 -11.04 4.00
C LYS A 23 4.21 -11.15 4.06
N THR A 24 3.63 -10.91 5.24
CA THR A 24 2.18 -10.87 5.39
C THR A 24 1.63 -9.58 4.81
N LEU A 25 0.68 -9.71 3.87
CA LEU A 25 0.10 -8.61 3.11
C LEU A 25 -0.26 -7.37 3.96
N GLY A 26 -1.11 -7.51 4.98
CA GLY A 26 -1.55 -6.37 5.79
C GLY A 26 -0.44 -5.70 6.62
N ARG A 27 0.56 -6.47 7.08
CA ARG A 27 1.69 -5.92 7.85
C ARG A 27 2.60 -5.11 6.93
N LEU A 28 2.93 -5.66 5.76
CA LEU A 28 3.74 -4.99 4.76
C LEU A 28 3.08 -3.68 4.28
N SER A 29 1.80 -3.73 3.91
CA SER A 29 1.06 -2.54 3.46
C SER A 29 1.05 -1.43 4.51
N THR A 30 0.93 -1.78 5.80
CA THR A 30 0.90 -0.80 6.89
C THR A 30 2.25 -0.08 7.04
N GLU A 31 3.35 -0.81 6.97
CA GLU A 31 4.70 -0.21 7.02
C GLU A 31 4.97 0.67 5.80
N ILE A 32 4.59 0.20 4.60
CA ILE A 32 4.70 0.96 3.35
C ILE A 32 3.90 2.27 3.47
N ALA A 33 2.63 2.22 3.89
CA ALA A 33 1.79 3.40 4.05
C ALA A 33 2.37 4.40 5.07
N THR A 34 3.00 3.90 6.14
CA THR A 34 3.65 4.75 7.15
C THR A 34 4.87 5.48 6.59
N ARG A 35 5.65 4.80 5.75
CA ARG A 35 6.83 5.36 5.05
C ARG A 35 6.43 6.33 3.94
N LEU A 36 5.44 5.98 3.12
CA LEU A 36 4.86 6.86 2.09
C LEU A 36 4.29 8.15 2.69
N ARG A 37 3.74 8.10 3.90
CA ARG A 37 3.25 9.31 4.58
C ARG A 37 4.36 10.15 5.22
N GLY A 38 5.57 9.62 5.34
CA GLY A 38 6.69 10.29 6.03
C GLY A 38 6.57 10.30 7.55
N LYS A 39 5.65 9.54 8.15
CA LYS A 39 5.41 9.49 9.62
C LYS A 39 6.61 9.05 10.45
N HIS A 40 7.58 8.41 9.82
CA HIS A 40 8.82 7.98 10.45
C HIS A 40 9.87 9.11 10.53
N LYS A 41 9.70 10.20 9.78
CA LYS A 41 10.59 11.37 9.81
C LYS A 41 10.12 12.36 10.88
N PRO A 42 11.03 12.98 11.64
CA PRO A 42 10.67 13.98 12.66
C PRO A 42 10.08 15.27 12.05
N ILE A 43 10.31 15.50 10.75
CA ILE A 43 9.76 16.62 9.98
C ILE A 43 8.32 16.38 9.48
N TYR A 44 7.69 15.28 9.91
CA TYR A 44 6.35 14.91 9.46
C TYR A 44 5.37 16.07 9.65
N THR A 45 4.84 16.54 8.52
CA THR A 45 3.92 17.66 8.46
C THR A 45 2.68 17.17 7.70
N PRO A 46 1.49 17.07 8.32
CA PRO A 46 0.33 16.38 7.73
C PRO A 46 -0.14 16.91 6.37
N HIS A 47 0.12 18.19 6.07
CA HIS A 47 -0.27 18.83 4.82
C HIS A 47 0.84 18.80 3.74
N VAL A 48 2.01 18.23 4.05
CA VAL A 48 3.15 18.13 3.13
C VAL A 48 3.54 16.67 2.98
N ASP A 49 3.69 16.23 1.73
CA ASP A 49 4.21 14.89 1.43
C ASP A 49 5.71 14.82 1.72
N THR A 50 6.03 14.29 2.89
CA THR A 50 7.39 14.06 3.41
C THR A 50 7.85 12.61 3.25
N GLY A 51 7.09 11.81 2.49
CA GLY A 51 7.34 10.39 2.28
C GLY A 51 8.60 10.07 1.49
N ASP A 52 8.85 8.77 1.37
CA ASP A 52 9.91 8.20 0.54
C ASP A 52 9.32 7.38 -0.61
N TYR A 53 10.09 7.22 -1.68
CA TYR A 53 9.72 6.35 -2.78
C TYR A 53 9.99 4.89 -2.41
N ILE A 54 9.00 4.03 -2.67
CA ILE A 54 9.08 2.61 -2.33
C ILE A 54 8.79 1.78 -3.57
N VAL A 55 9.75 0.95 -3.95
CA VAL A 55 9.63 -0.04 -5.02
C VAL A 55 9.42 -1.40 -4.38
N VAL A 56 8.29 -2.04 -4.67
CA VAL A 56 7.98 -3.37 -4.14
C VAL A 56 8.21 -4.42 -5.22
N ILE A 57 9.01 -5.43 -4.92
CA ILE A 57 9.28 -6.58 -5.80
C ILE A 57 8.66 -7.85 -5.24
N ASN A 58 8.50 -8.87 -6.09
CA ASN A 58 7.91 -10.17 -5.74
C ASN A 58 6.50 -10.09 -5.12
N ALA A 59 5.68 -9.12 -5.55
CA ALA A 59 4.30 -8.96 -5.09
C ALA A 59 3.50 -10.28 -5.17
N SER A 60 3.72 -11.10 -6.20
CA SER A 60 3.07 -12.41 -6.39
C SER A 60 3.34 -13.45 -5.29
N LYS A 61 4.39 -13.26 -4.49
CA LYS A 61 4.82 -14.20 -3.43
C LYS A 61 4.45 -13.72 -2.02
N ILE A 62 3.51 -12.79 -1.91
CA ILE A 62 3.05 -12.30 -0.62
C ILE A 62 2.20 -13.35 0.09
N THR A 63 2.29 -13.40 1.41
CA THR A 63 1.57 -14.40 2.21
C THR A 63 0.31 -13.81 2.85
N VAL A 64 -0.71 -14.65 2.94
CA VAL A 64 -1.94 -14.36 3.66
C VAL A 64 -2.26 -15.50 4.62
N THR A 65 -2.77 -15.15 5.79
CA THR A 65 -3.03 -16.10 6.87
C THR A 65 -4.43 -16.70 6.77
N GLY A 66 -4.56 -17.99 7.09
CA GLY A 66 -5.87 -18.68 7.15
C GLY A 66 -6.52 -18.85 5.78
N LYS A 67 -7.85 -18.89 5.74
CA LYS A 67 -8.64 -19.10 4.50
C LYS A 67 -8.84 -17.83 3.66
N LYS A 68 -8.15 -16.73 4.01
CA LYS A 68 -8.27 -15.43 3.33
C LYS A 68 -7.95 -15.48 1.83
N MET A 69 -7.18 -16.46 1.36
CA MET A 69 -6.91 -16.62 -0.07
C MET A 69 -8.20 -16.87 -0.87
N GLU A 70 -9.13 -17.63 -0.29
CA GLU A 70 -10.39 -18.02 -0.94
C GLU A 70 -11.54 -17.12 -0.50
N ASP A 71 -11.61 -16.80 0.79
CA ASP A 71 -12.74 -16.09 1.41
C ASP A 71 -12.69 -14.58 1.20
N LYS A 72 -11.51 -14.00 0.95
CA LYS A 72 -11.40 -12.54 0.79
C LYS A 72 -11.91 -12.13 -0.59
N MET A 73 -13.05 -11.49 -0.59
CA MET A 73 -13.68 -10.92 -1.79
C MET A 73 -13.35 -9.43 -1.94
N TYR A 74 -12.91 -9.05 -3.13
CA TYR A 74 -12.80 -7.67 -3.58
C TYR A 74 -14.05 -7.31 -4.36
N TYR A 75 -14.66 -6.18 -4.01
CA TYR A 75 -15.85 -5.67 -4.68
C TYR A 75 -15.52 -4.32 -5.30
N LYS A 76 -15.85 -4.15 -6.57
CA LYS A 76 -15.76 -2.86 -7.26
C LYS A 76 -17.04 -2.59 -8.05
N HIS A 77 -17.51 -1.36 -7.97
CA HIS A 77 -18.67 -0.91 -8.72
C HIS A 77 -18.22 -0.02 -9.87
N THR A 78 -18.77 -0.22 -11.07
CA THR A 78 -18.35 0.57 -12.25
C THR A 78 -19.06 1.92 -12.36
N GLY A 79 -20.04 2.20 -11.49
CA GLY A 79 -20.87 3.40 -11.52
C GLY A 79 -22.20 3.25 -12.26
N TYR A 80 -22.35 2.20 -13.07
CA TYR A 80 -23.60 1.88 -13.76
C TYR A 80 -24.51 0.98 -12.92
N ILE A 81 -25.82 1.19 -12.99
CA ILE A 81 -26.82 0.39 -12.27
C ILE A 81 -26.60 -1.10 -12.52
N GLY A 82 -26.56 -1.90 -11.45
CA GLY A 82 -26.42 -3.36 -11.51
C GLY A 82 -25.01 -3.88 -11.79
N ASN A 83 -23.99 -3.03 -11.94
CA ASN A 83 -22.64 -3.45 -12.35
C ASN A 83 -21.66 -3.54 -11.17
N MET A 84 -22.00 -4.35 -10.17
CA MET A 84 -21.06 -4.76 -9.12
C MET A 84 -20.22 -5.94 -9.60
N LYS A 85 -18.90 -5.78 -9.60
CA LYS A 85 -17.95 -6.84 -9.94
C LYS A 85 -17.28 -7.33 -8.66
N SER A 86 -17.22 -8.65 -8.48
CA SER A 86 -16.53 -9.27 -7.36
C SER A 86 -15.44 -10.22 -7.85
N SER A 87 -14.34 -10.30 -7.12
CA SER A 87 -13.26 -11.26 -7.40
C SER A 87 -12.60 -11.68 -6.09
N ASN A 88 -12.29 -12.96 -5.94
CA ASN A 88 -11.58 -13.42 -4.76
C ASN A 88 -10.07 -13.10 -4.85
N LEU A 89 -9.42 -13.11 -3.70
CA LEU A 89 -8.00 -12.80 -3.58
C LEU A 89 -7.13 -13.75 -4.42
N ALA A 90 -7.43 -15.05 -4.46
CA ALA A 90 -6.72 -16.02 -5.29
C ALA A 90 -6.74 -15.64 -6.79
N THR A 91 -7.89 -15.22 -7.32
CA THR A 91 -8.02 -14.80 -8.72
C THR A 91 -7.29 -13.49 -8.98
N MET A 92 -7.39 -12.54 -8.06
CA MET A 92 -6.64 -11.28 -8.13
C MET A 92 -5.13 -11.52 -8.14
N MET A 93 -4.62 -12.43 -7.31
CA MET A 93 -3.20 -12.76 -7.24
C MET A 93 -2.66 -13.37 -8.54
N LYS A 94 -3.49 -14.14 -9.26
CA LYS A 94 -3.15 -14.72 -10.55
C LYS A 94 -3.20 -13.70 -11.68
N LYS A 95 -4.14 -12.76 -11.63
CA LYS A 95 -4.40 -11.80 -12.71
C LYS A 95 -3.49 -10.57 -12.63
N SER A 96 -3.43 -9.96 -11.45
CA SER A 96 -2.76 -8.68 -11.20
C SER A 96 -2.31 -8.63 -9.73
N PRO A 97 -1.22 -9.33 -9.36
CA PRO A 97 -0.75 -9.40 -7.97
C PRO A 97 -0.37 -8.02 -7.39
N GLU A 98 0.00 -7.06 -8.22
CA GLU A 98 0.29 -5.68 -7.84
C GLU A 98 -0.95 -4.95 -7.30
N THR A 99 -2.14 -5.19 -7.86
CA THR A 99 -3.38 -4.53 -7.42
C THR A 99 -3.75 -4.91 -5.99
N VAL A 100 -3.42 -6.13 -5.57
CA VAL A 100 -3.68 -6.63 -4.22
C VAL A 100 -3.00 -5.78 -3.14
N LEU A 101 -1.80 -5.26 -3.43
CA LEU A 101 -1.07 -4.36 -2.53
C LEU A 101 -1.68 -2.95 -2.52
N TYR A 102 -2.08 -2.43 -3.68
CA TYR A 102 -2.68 -1.10 -3.81
C TYR A 102 -4.07 -1.01 -3.17
N GLU A 103 -4.95 -2.00 -3.34
CA GLU A 103 -6.33 -1.97 -2.82
C GLU A 103 -6.42 -2.06 -1.28
N ILE A 104 -5.33 -2.37 -0.60
CA ILE A 104 -5.28 -2.45 0.88
C ILE A 104 -4.70 -1.17 1.50
N SER A 105 -4.02 -0.36 0.70
CA SER A 105 -3.33 0.87 1.11
C SER A 105 -4.30 2.05 1.17
#